data_AF-A0A0G0PCC2-F1
#
_entry.id   AF-A0A0G0PCC2-F1
#
_cell.length_a   1.000
_cell.length_b   1.000
_cell.length_c   1.000
_cell.angle_alpha   90.00
_cell.angle_beta   90.00
_cell.angle_gamma   90.00
#
_symmetry.space_group_name_H-M   'P 1'
#
loop_
_entity.id
_entity.type
_entity.pdbx_description
1 polymer ?
#
loop_
_entity_poly.entity_id
_entity_poly.type
_entity_poly.pdbx_seq_one_letter_code
_entity_poly.pdbx_strand_id
1 'polypeptide(L)'
;MDQLIQTLALLIITFEFILSFWWLLLPFLLFSALLGSFESYRRMNYLANMKWVTLQLSVPRETRKSPKATEQIFAALHTVGSSVKPKDRFWKGKVGDWFSFEIVSIGGDIHFIIRVLEGNRNLLESQIYAQYPDAEIFEVDDYMADYPDSMPDDQYEITGGELILTKPDAYPIRTYPEFEEDNAGKDDLKRIDPLASLSQSMAILLPGELMSVQVLIKSADDKWAKAAQGEVDKLMGKKPKATLGFFGKIIMAIDGILFPSTGEVKKEEKEITMSQLTSN
;
A
#
# COMPACT_ATOMS: atom_id res chain seq x y z
N MET A 1 -56.62 5.44 -11.29
CA MET A 1 -56.19 4.15 -10.68
C MET A 1 -55.77 3.16 -11.76
N ASP A 2 -56.53 3.01 -12.84
CA ASP A 2 -56.26 2.00 -13.88
C ASP A 2 -54.90 2.12 -14.58
N GLN A 3 -54.42 3.34 -14.87
CA GLN A 3 -53.10 3.54 -15.47
C GLN A 3 -51.95 3.11 -14.55
N LEU A 4 -52.06 3.33 -13.24
CA LEU A 4 -51.05 2.89 -12.26
C LEU A 4 -51.04 1.37 -12.12
N ILE A 5 -52.21 0.73 -12.19
CA ILE A 5 -52.33 -0.73 -12.14
C ILE A 5 -51.72 -1.34 -13.41
N GLN A 6 -51.93 -0.73 -14.58
CA GLN A 6 -51.34 -1.18 -15.85
C GLN A 6 -49.82 -1.02 -15.88
N THR A 7 -49.28 0.10 -15.38
CA THR A 7 -47.81 0.28 -15.33
C THR A 7 -47.16 -0.68 -14.34
N LEU A 8 -47.79 -0.95 -13.19
CA LEU A 8 -47.34 -1.96 -12.24
C LEU A 8 -47.36 -3.36 -12.84
N ALA A 9 -48.44 -3.73 -13.55
CA ALA A 9 -48.52 -5.02 -14.24
C ALA A 9 -47.43 -5.17 -15.31
N LEU A 10 -47.16 -4.12 -16.08
CA LEU A 10 -46.10 -4.12 -17.10
C LEU A 10 -44.71 -4.25 -16.47
N LEU A 11 -44.50 -3.64 -15.29
CA LEU A 11 -43.25 -3.73 -14.54
C LEU A 11 -43.02 -5.14 -13.97
N ILE A 12 -44.08 -5.79 -13.47
CA ILE A 12 -44.00 -7.17 -12.98
C ILE A 12 -43.67 -8.13 -14.14
N ILE A 13 -44.34 -8.00 -15.28
CA ILE A 13 -44.09 -8.86 -16.45
C ILE A 13 -42.66 -8.67 -16.98
N THR A 14 -42.17 -7.43 -17.05
CA THR A 14 -40.79 -7.18 -17.48
C THR A 14 -39.78 -7.73 -16.46
N PHE A 15 -40.06 -7.64 -15.16
CA PHE A 15 -39.22 -8.22 -14.12
C PHE A 15 -39.20 -9.76 -14.17
N GLU A 16 -40.35 -10.42 -14.31
CA GLU A 16 -40.45 -11.89 -14.48
C GLU A 16 -39.73 -12.35 -15.75
N PHE A 17 -39.86 -11.61 -16.85
CA PHE A 17 -39.15 -11.88 -18.09
C PHE A 17 -37.63 -11.81 -17.89
N ILE A 18 -37.12 -10.76 -17.22
CA ILE A 18 -35.70 -10.63 -16.89
C ILE A 18 -35.23 -11.77 -15.98
N LEU A 19 -36.00 -12.12 -14.94
CA LEU A 19 -35.68 -13.22 -14.04
C LEU A 19 -35.67 -14.56 -14.76
N SER A 20 -36.45 -14.76 -15.82
CA SER A 20 -36.42 -15.98 -16.64
C SER A 20 -35.04 -16.24 -17.27
N PHE A 21 -34.21 -15.20 -17.47
CA PHE A 21 -32.82 -15.31 -17.95
C PHE A 21 -31.79 -15.47 -16.82
N TRP A 22 -32.22 -15.81 -15.60
CA TRP A 22 -31.29 -16.07 -14.48
C TRP A 22 -30.21 -17.11 -14.82
N TRP A 23 -30.54 -18.12 -15.64
CA TRP A 23 -29.60 -19.14 -16.10
C TRP A 23 -28.50 -18.62 -17.03
N LEU A 24 -28.63 -17.41 -17.59
CA LEU A 24 -27.58 -16.75 -18.37
C LEU A 24 -26.69 -15.86 -17.48
N LEU A 25 -27.29 -15.21 -16.48
CA LEU A 25 -26.57 -14.40 -15.49
C LEU A 25 -25.79 -15.26 -14.48
N LEU A 26 -26.36 -16.40 -14.08
CA LEU A 26 -25.81 -17.26 -13.04
C LEU A 26 -24.46 -17.88 -13.43
N PRO A 27 -24.25 -18.44 -14.63
CA PRO A 27 -22.93 -18.89 -15.07
C PRO A 27 -21.90 -17.76 -15.08
N PHE A 28 -22.28 -16.53 -15.47
CA PHE A 28 -21.37 -15.38 -15.45
C PHE A 28 -20.97 -14.98 -14.01
N LEU A 29 -21.95 -14.93 -13.09
CA LEU A 29 -21.70 -14.63 -11.69
C LEU A 29 -20.86 -15.71 -11.01
N LEU A 30 -21.19 -16.99 -11.24
CA LEU A 30 -20.42 -18.12 -10.73
C LEU A 30 -19.01 -18.16 -11.31
N PHE A 31 -18.85 -17.86 -12.61
CA PHE A 31 -17.53 -17.79 -13.24
C PHE A 31 -16.70 -16.65 -12.64
N SER A 32 -17.27 -15.48 -12.41
CA SER A 32 -16.58 -14.38 -11.73
C SER A 32 -16.18 -14.74 -10.29
N ALA A 33 -17.09 -15.34 -9.53
CA ALA A 33 -16.81 -15.83 -8.18
C ALA A 33 -15.73 -16.92 -8.17
N LEU A 34 -15.73 -17.82 -9.16
CA LEU A 34 -14.72 -18.87 -9.33
C LEU A 34 -13.35 -18.27 -9.61
N LEU A 35 -13.25 -17.28 -10.52
CA LEU A 35 -11.98 -16.61 -10.82
C LEU A 35 -11.44 -15.86 -9.60
N GLY A 36 -12.31 -15.16 -8.86
CA GLY A 36 -11.92 -14.46 -7.63
C GLY A 36 -11.48 -15.42 -6.51
N SER A 37 -12.19 -16.53 -6.35
CA SER A 37 -11.83 -17.59 -5.40
C SER A 37 -10.53 -18.28 -5.79
N PHE A 38 -10.32 -18.52 -7.09
CA PHE A 38 -9.08 -19.06 -7.62
C PHE A 38 -7.89 -18.14 -7.36
N GLU A 39 -7.98 -16.84 -7.70
CA GLU A 39 -6.91 -15.86 -7.40
C GLU A 39 -6.63 -15.83 -5.90
N SER A 40 -7.67 -15.80 -5.06
CA SER A 40 -7.53 -15.79 -3.60
C SER A 40 -6.86 -17.05 -3.07
N TYR A 41 -7.27 -18.23 -3.53
CA TYR A 41 -6.64 -19.51 -3.18
C TYR A 41 -5.17 -19.56 -3.61
N ARG A 42 -4.86 -19.14 -4.84
CA ARG A 42 -3.47 -19.10 -5.32
C ARG A 42 -2.63 -18.13 -4.51
N ARG A 43 -3.17 -16.96 -4.15
CA ARG A 43 -2.52 -15.99 -3.29
C ARG A 43 -2.26 -16.53 -1.89
N MET A 44 -3.25 -17.15 -1.26
CA MET A 44 -3.09 -17.76 0.07
C MET A 44 -2.03 -18.85 0.06
N ASN A 45 -2.04 -19.72 -0.96
CA ASN A 45 -0.98 -20.72 -1.12
C ASN A 45 0.39 -20.08 -1.31
N TYR A 46 0.49 -19.01 -2.11
CA TYR A 46 1.77 -18.32 -2.29
C TYR A 46 2.29 -17.73 -0.98
N LEU A 47 1.42 -17.05 -0.21
CA LEU A 47 1.73 -16.48 1.10
C LEU A 47 2.14 -17.55 2.12
N ALA A 48 1.43 -18.67 2.19
CA ALA A 48 1.74 -19.76 3.11
C ALA A 48 3.09 -20.45 2.82
N ASN A 49 3.56 -20.41 1.57
CA ASN A 49 4.85 -20.97 1.16
C ASN A 49 6.01 -19.97 1.27
N MET A 50 5.75 -18.71 1.70
CA MET A 50 6.81 -17.75 1.94
C MET A 50 7.59 -18.13 3.18
N LYS A 51 8.92 -18.18 3.05
CA LYS A 51 9.82 -18.40 4.18
C LYS A 51 10.21 -17.06 4.77
N TRP A 52 9.82 -16.86 6.02
CA TRP A 52 10.11 -15.65 6.79
C TRP A 52 11.20 -15.93 7.80
N VAL A 53 12.00 -14.90 8.07
CA VAL A 53 12.98 -14.87 9.15
C VAL A 53 12.65 -13.65 10.01
N THR A 54 12.68 -13.86 11.33
CA THR A 54 12.46 -12.82 12.33
C THR A 54 13.82 -12.44 12.93
N LEU A 55 14.14 -11.16 12.87
CA LEU A 55 15.42 -10.62 13.32
C LEU A 55 15.17 -9.61 14.43
N GLN A 56 15.86 -9.74 15.55
CA GLN A 56 15.91 -8.72 16.59
C GLN A 56 17.12 -7.82 16.36
N LEU A 57 16.88 -6.51 16.33
CA LEU A 57 17.90 -5.49 16.18
C LEU A 57 18.22 -4.87 17.56
N SER A 58 19.49 -4.92 17.96
CA SER A 58 20.01 -4.23 19.13
C SER A 58 20.94 -3.11 18.68
N VAL A 59 20.55 -1.86 18.94
CA VAL A 59 21.32 -0.67 18.57
C VAL A 59 22.07 -0.13 19.80
N PRO A 60 23.37 0.18 19.70
CA PRO A 60 24.12 0.76 20.81
C PRO A 60 23.54 2.10 21.27
N ARG A 61 23.52 2.30 22.60
CA ARG A 61 22.98 3.51 23.25
C ARG A 61 23.64 4.82 22.78
N GLU A 62 24.89 4.78 22.30
CA GLU A 62 25.65 5.97 21.88
C GLU A 62 25.67 6.22 20.37
N THR A 63 24.64 5.77 19.65
CA THR A 63 24.58 5.96 18.19
C THR A 63 24.36 7.44 17.83
N ARG A 64 25.43 8.13 17.40
CA ARG A 64 25.39 9.55 16.97
C ARG A 64 24.85 9.78 15.55
N LYS A 65 24.46 8.71 14.83
CA LYS A 65 23.96 8.79 13.45
C LYS A 65 22.58 9.46 13.39
N SER A 66 22.30 10.23 12.35
CA SER A 66 20.96 10.80 12.12
C SER A 66 20.00 9.83 11.46
N PRO A 67 18.67 10.02 11.61
CA PRO A 67 17.66 9.25 10.88
C PRO A 67 17.88 9.28 9.35
N LYS A 68 18.58 10.30 8.84
CA LYS A 68 19.03 10.37 7.44
C LYS A 68 19.92 9.18 7.02
N ALA A 69 20.69 8.59 7.94
CA ALA A 69 21.44 7.37 7.64
C ALA A 69 20.48 6.18 7.39
N THR A 70 19.40 6.09 8.17
CA THR A 70 18.35 5.08 7.99
C THR A 70 17.60 5.26 6.67
N GLU A 71 17.45 6.50 6.17
CA GLU A 71 16.84 6.77 4.86
C GLU A 71 17.55 6.00 3.73
N GLN A 72 18.88 5.86 3.80
CA GLN A 72 19.65 5.09 2.83
C GLN A 72 19.33 3.59 2.87
N ILE A 73 19.05 3.05 4.05
CA ILE A 73 18.60 1.66 4.21
C ILE A 73 17.28 1.47 3.46
N PHE A 74 16.29 2.33 3.71
CA PHE A 74 15.00 2.24 3.03
C PHE A 74 15.08 2.46 1.52
N ALA A 75 15.97 3.36 1.06
CA ALA A 75 16.24 3.56 -0.36
C ALA A 75 16.77 2.28 -1.03
N ALA A 76 17.67 1.53 -0.35
CA ALA A 76 18.15 0.25 -0.84
C ALA A 76 17.06 -0.83 -0.83
N LEU A 77 16.26 -0.92 0.24
CA LEU A 77 15.16 -1.89 0.34
C LEU A 77 14.05 -1.66 -0.70
N HIS A 78 13.85 -0.41 -1.13
CA HIS A 78 12.90 -0.08 -2.19
C HIS A 78 13.19 -0.80 -3.52
N THR A 79 14.45 -1.19 -3.77
CA THR A 79 14.86 -1.89 -5.00
C THR A 79 14.37 -3.34 -5.09
N VAL A 80 14.01 -3.94 -3.95
CA VAL A 80 13.66 -5.37 -3.83
C VAL A 80 12.25 -5.66 -4.34
N GLY A 81 11.33 -4.72 -4.13
CA GLY A 81 9.93 -4.89 -4.52
C GLY A 81 9.75 -4.72 -6.02
N SER A 82 9.75 -5.83 -6.75
CA SER A 82 9.43 -5.83 -8.17
C SER A 82 7.92 -5.75 -8.40
N SER A 83 7.50 -4.91 -9.36
CA SER A 83 6.11 -4.86 -9.81
C SER A 83 5.68 -6.24 -10.30
N VAL A 84 4.72 -6.86 -9.61
CA VAL A 84 4.25 -8.19 -9.99
C VAL A 84 3.43 -8.12 -11.26
N LYS A 85 3.85 -8.87 -12.28
CA LYS A 85 3.11 -8.96 -13.55
C LYS A 85 1.69 -9.50 -13.29
N PRO A 86 0.63 -8.91 -13.88
CA PRO A 86 -0.75 -9.39 -13.70
C PRO A 86 -0.94 -10.88 -13.98
N LYS A 87 -0.21 -11.42 -14.97
CA LYS A 87 -0.20 -12.85 -15.28
C LYS A 87 0.34 -13.69 -14.11
N ASP A 88 1.46 -13.31 -13.52
CA ASP A 88 2.04 -14.06 -12.39
C ASP A 88 1.19 -13.91 -11.13
N ARG A 89 0.58 -12.74 -10.91
CA ARG A 89 -0.39 -12.53 -9.84
C ARG A 89 -1.58 -13.48 -9.97
N PHE A 90 -2.22 -13.54 -11.13
CA PHE A 90 -3.41 -14.37 -11.33
C PHE A 90 -3.11 -15.88 -11.31
N TRP A 91 -2.08 -16.34 -12.03
CA TRP A 91 -1.80 -17.78 -12.18
C TRP A 91 -0.95 -18.36 -11.05
N LYS A 92 0.00 -17.60 -10.51
CA LYS A 92 0.91 -18.07 -9.44
C LYS A 92 0.53 -17.52 -8.07
N GLY A 93 -0.41 -16.58 -7.96
CA GLY A 93 -0.74 -15.93 -6.70
C GLY A 93 0.37 -15.02 -6.18
N LYS A 94 1.36 -14.67 -7.03
CA LYS A 94 2.52 -13.91 -6.60
C LYS A 94 2.10 -12.54 -6.07
N VAL A 95 2.65 -12.15 -4.92
CA VAL A 95 2.55 -10.81 -4.36
C VAL A 95 3.92 -10.16 -4.32
N GLY A 96 3.96 -8.83 -4.20
CA GLY A 96 5.24 -8.11 -4.09
C GLY A 96 5.80 -8.32 -2.68
N ASP A 97 7.12 -8.41 -2.58
CA ASP A 97 7.82 -8.57 -1.31
C ASP A 97 7.62 -7.33 -0.43
N TRP A 98 7.53 -7.55 0.89
CA TRP A 98 7.46 -6.49 1.89
C TRP A 98 8.36 -6.82 3.08
N PHE A 99 8.64 -5.81 3.87
CA PHE A 99 9.38 -5.89 5.12
C PHE A 99 8.47 -5.43 6.25
N SER A 100 8.53 -6.09 7.39
CA SER A 100 7.85 -5.66 8.61
C SER A 100 8.87 -5.08 9.56
N PHE A 101 8.66 -3.85 10.01
CA PHE A 101 9.42 -3.23 11.09
C PHE A 101 8.51 -3.09 12.29
N GLU A 102 8.92 -3.66 13.41
CA GLU A 102 8.06 -3.84 14.57
C GLU A 102 8.76 -3.33 15.83
N ILE A 103 8.00 -2.61 16.64
CA ILE A 103 8.36 -2.29 18.02
C ILE A 103 7.45 -3.15 18.88
N VAL A 104 8.02 -4.07 19.64
CA VAL A 104 7.28 -5.04 20.45
C VAL A 104 7.67 -4.83 21.90
N SER A 105 6.69 -4.68 22.79
CA SER A 105 6.90 -4.67 24.23
C SER A 105 6.26 -5.89 24.85
N ILE A 106 7.06 -6.66 25.60
CA ILE A 106 6.64 -7.87 26.29
C ILE A 106 6.90 -7.64 27.78
N GLY A 107 5.85 -7.51 28.58
CA GLY A 107 6.00 -7.24 30.01
C GLY A 107 6.76 -5.97 30.36
N GLY A 108 6.77 -4.98 29.46
CA GLY A 108 7.46 -3.70 29.61
C GLY A 108 8.83 -3.63 28.93
N ASP A 109 9.39 -4.76 28.50
CA ASP A 109 10.67 -4.81 27.80
C ASP A 109 10.48 -4.60 26.29
N ILE A 110 11.11 -3.54 25.76
CA ILE A 110 10.95 -3.12 24.37
C ILE A 110 12.02 -3.76 23.48
N HIS A 111 11.56 -4.42 22.42
CA HIS A 111 12.34 -5.09 21.39
C HIS A 111 12.05 -4.49 20.02
N PHE A 112 13.09 -4.30 19.21
CA PHE A 112 12.96 -3.93 17.80
C PHE A 112 13.10 -5.17 16.94
N ILE A 113 12.02 -5.53 16.25
CA ILE A 113 11.91 -6.75 15.46
C ILE A 113 11.75 -6.38 13.98
N ILE A 114 12.42 -7.13 13.11
CA ILE A 114 12.30 -7.00 11.67
C ILE A 114 11.93 -8.37 11.10
N ARG A 115 10.79 -8.46 10.43
CA ARG A 115 10.37 -9.67 9.71
C ARG A 115 10.63 -9.50 8.22
N VAL A 116 11.40 -10.40 7.66
CA VAL A 116 11.88 -10.33 6.27
C VAL A 116 11.79 -11.70 5.60
N LEU A 117 11.60 -11.72 4.28
CA LEU A 117 11.72 -12.95 3.51
C LEU A 117 13.17 -13.45 3.54
N GLU A 118 13.36 -14.76 3.69
CA GLU A 118 14.68 -15.40 3.81
C GLU A 118 15.65 -14.96 2.70
N GLY A 119 15.17 -14.85 1.44
CA GLY A 119 15.97 -14.42 0.31
C GLY A 119 16.47 -12.97 0.36
N ASN A 120 15.83 -12.12 1.18
CA ASN A 120 16.16 -10.70 1.33
C ASN A 120 16.93 -10.40 2.64
N ARG A 121 17.16 -11.41 3.50
CA ARG A 121 17.88 -11.28 4.77
C ARG A 121 19.27 -10.65 4.61
N ASN A 122 20.10 -11.23 3.74
CA ASN A 122 21.48 -10.76 3.53
C ASN A 122 21.53 -9.31 3.06
N LEU A 123 20.57 -8.89 2.24
CA LEU A 123 20.47 -7.51 1.79
C LEU A 123 20.16 -6.59 2.97
N LEU A 124 19.12 -6.91 3.74
CA LEU A 124 18.73 -6.13 4.93
C LEU A 124 19.91 -6.00 5.91
N GLU A 125 20.54 -7.11 6.31
CA GLU A 125 21.68 -7.11 7.23
C GLU A 125 22.82 -6.25 6.70
N SER A 126 23.18 -6.41 5.42
CA SER A 126 24.26 -5.61 4.81
C SER A 126 23.98 -4.11 4.82
N GLN A 127 22.72 -3.69 4.60
CA GLN A 127 22.34 -2.28 4.63
C GLN A 127 22.35 -1.73 6.05
N ILE A 128 21.91 -2.52 7.04
CA ILE A 128 21.98 -2.13 8.45
C ILE A 128 23.44 -1.97 8.87
N TYR A 129 24.30 -2.96 8.64
CA TYR A 129 25.73 -2.90 9.00
C TYR A 129 26.48 -1.76 8.29
N ALA A 130 26.08 -1.41 7.05
CA ALA A 130 26.70 -0.29 6.33
C ALA A 130 26.46 1.06 7.02
N GLN A 131 25.31 1.26 7.67
CA GLN A 131 24.96 2.51 8.34
C GLN A 131 25.24 2.47 9.85
N TYR A 132 25.09 1.29 10.46
CA TYR A 132 25.24 0.99 11.87
C TYR A 132 26.15 -0.24 12.06
N PRO A 133 27.48 -0.09 11.91
CA PRO A 133 28.42 -1.22 12.02
C PRO A 133 28.40 -1.91 13.38
N ASP A 134 28.10 -1.14 14.43
CA ASP A 134 28.06 -1.61 15.82
C ASP A 134 26.68 -2.19 16.22
N ALA A 135 25.71 -2.26 15.29
CA ALA A 135 24.42 -2.88 15.56
C ALA A 135 24.57 -4.40 15.64
N GLU A 136 23.86 -5.02 16.58
CA GLU A 136 23.80 -6.48 16.67
C GLU A 136 22.45 -6.96 16.12
N ILE A 137 22.49 -7.98 15.27
CA ILE A 137 21.30 -8.58 14.66
C ILE A 137 21.26 -10.04 15.08
N PHE A 138 20.18 -10.44 15.75
CA PHE A 138 19.97 -11.81 16.20
C PHE A 138 18.77 -12.40 15.48
N GLU A 139 18.88 -13.64 15.02
CA GLU A 139 17.70 -14.39 14.59
C GLU A 139 16.98 -14.89 15.84
N VAL A 140 15.67 -14.62 15.91
CA VAL A 140 14.81 -14.97 17.04
C VAL A 140 13.57 -15.67 16.53
N ASP A 141 12.93 -16.45 17.40
CA ASP A 141 11.64 -17.05 17.10
C ASP A 141 10.55 -15.96 17.01
N ASP A 142 9.45 -16.27 16.30
CA ASP A 142 8.30 -15.36 16.22
C ASP A 142 7.70 -15.20 17.62
N TYR A 143 7.65 -13.98 18.13
CA TYR A 143 7.14 -13.69 19.48
C TYR A 143 5.65 -14.03 19.63
N MET A 144 4.91 -14.20 18.52
CA MET A 144 3.53 -14.66 18.54
C MET A 144 3.40 -16.20 18.59
N ALA A 145 4.49 -16.95 18.38
CA ALA A 145 4.45 -18.41 18.36
C ALA A 145 4.09 -19.04 19.71
N ASP A 146 4.32 -18.32 20.81
CA ASP A 146 3.97 -18.74 22.17
C ASP A 146 2.47 -18.56 22.49
N TYR A 147 1.72 -17.89 21.62
CA TYR A 147 0.29 -17.60 21.82
C TYR A 147 -0.60 -18.56 21.01
N PRO A 148 -1.83 -18.86 21.48
CA PRO A 148 -2.74 -19.74 20.77
C PRO A 148 -3.17 -19.19 19.40
N ASP A 149 -3.33 -20.06 18.41
CA ASP A 149 -3.85 -19.69 17.08
C ASP A 149 -5.29 -19.12 17.13
N SER A 150 -6.05 -19.47 18.17
CA SER A 150 -7.43 -19.04 18.37
C SER A 150 -7.54 -18.04 19.52
N MET A 151 -7.35 -16.76 19.21
CA MET A 151 -7.62 -15.64 20.11
C MET A 151 -8.66 -14.69 19.49
N PRO A 152 -9.48 -13.98 20.28
CA PRO A 152 -9.54 -13.96 21.75
C PRO A 152 -10.23 -15.19 22.37
N ASP A 153 -9.88 -15.50 23.61
CA ASP A 153 -10.52 -16.55 24.44
C ASP A 153 -10.61 -16.12 25.93
N ASP A 154 -10.94 -17.04 26.83
CA ASP A 154 -11.06 -16.76 28.27
C ASP A 154 -9.73 -16.35 28.94
N GLN A 155 -8.58 -16.62 28.30
CA GLN A 155 -7.23 -16.32 28.79
C GLN A 155 -6.61 -15.09 28.12
N TYR A 156 -6.93 -14.84 26.85
CA TYR A 156 -6.33 -13.77 26.05
C TYR A 156 -7.38 -12.83 25.47
N GLU A 157 -7.31 -11.57 25.89
CA GLU A 157 -8.00 -10.46 25.24
C GLU A 157 -7.07 -9.82 24.21
N ILE A 158 -7.53 -9.68 22.96
CA ILE A 158 -6.79 -9.01 21.90
C ILE A 158 -7.57 -7.81 21.39
N THR A 159 -6.88 -6.67 21.29
CA THR A 159 -7.38 -5.48 20.63
C THR A 159 -6.34 -4.99 19.63
N GLY A 160 -6.80 -4.46 18.50
CA GLY A 160 -5.93 -4.02 17.43
C GLY A 160 -6.64 -3.07 16.49
N GLY A 161 -5.86 -2.32 15.74
CA GLY A 161 -6.37 -1.37 14.76
C GLY A 161 -5.32 -1.02 13.71
N GLU A 162 -5.80 -0.47 12.60
CA GLU A 162 -4.95 0.04 11.52
C GLU A 162 -4.99 1.57 11.53
N LEU A 163 -3.81 2.21 11.47
CA LEU A 163 -3.70 3.65 11.30
C LEU A 163 -3.89 3.99 9.82
N ILE A 164 -4.97 4.68 9.49
CA ILE A 164 -5.26 5.14 8.14
C ILE A 164 -5.05 6.66 8.02
N LEU A 165 -4.67 7.10 6.83
CA LEU A 165 -4.56 8.53 6.54
C LEU A 165 -5.96 9.17 6.51
N THR A 166 -6.11 10.31 7.19
CA THR A 166 -7.35 11.10 7.17
C THR A 166 -7.53 11.90 5.88
N LYS A 167 -6.44 12.12 5.14
CA LYS A 167 -6.38 12.82 3.85
C LYS A 167 -5.72 11.92 2.79
N PRO A 168 -5.88 12.23 1.49
CA PRO A 168 -5.13 11.55 0.44
C PRO A 168 -3.61 11.55 0.71
N ASP A 169 -2.93 10.53 0.21
CA ASP A 169 -1.47 10.33 0.31
C ASP A 169 -0.62 11.49 -0.27
N ALA A 170 -1.22 12.33 -1.11
CA ALA A 170 -0.60 13.54 -1.65
C ALA A 170 -0.26 14.60 -0.59
N TYR A 171 -0.90 14.55 0.58
CA TYR A 171 -0.62 15.49 1.67
C TYR A 171 0.59 14.99 2.49
N PRO A 172 1.59 15.86 2.73
CA PRO A 172 2.77 15.45 3.48
C PRO A 172 2.40 15.12 4.93
N ILE A 173 3.02 14.05 5.44
CA ILE A 173 3.09 13.77 6.87
C ILE A 173 4.36 14.41 7.44
N ARG A 174 4.40 14.61 8.77
CA ARG A 174 5.62 15.09 9.43
C ARG A 174 6.74 14.08 9.24
N THR A 175 7.91 14.56 8.82
CA THR A 175 9.09 13.71 8.59
C THR A 175 10.23 14.03 9.55
N TYR A 176 11.25 13.18 9.63
CA TYR A 176 12.37 13.33 10.57
C TYR A 176 13.03 14.73 10.58
N PRO A 177 13.17 15.48 9.46
CA PRO A 177 13.75 16.82 9.49
C PRO A 177 12.97 17.81 10.36
N GLU A 178 11.67 17.60 10.56
CA GLU A 178 10.85 18.45 11.44
C GLU A 178 11.10 18.19 12.94
N PHE A 179 11.83 17.12 13.28
CA PHE A 179 12.21 16.76 14.65
C PHE A 179 13.67 17.11 14.97
N GLU A 180 14.42 17.66 14.01
CA GLU A 180 15.80 18.11 14.17
C GLU A 180 15.82 19.62 14.51
N GLU A 181 16.60 20.04 15.50
CA GLU A 181 16.80 21.47 15.78
C GLU A 181 17.81 22.07 14.78
N ASP A 182 17.43 23.17 14.12
CA ASP A 182 18.22 23.84 13.06
C ASP A 182 19.66 24.28 13.48
N ASN A 183 19.97 24.32 14.79
CA ASN A 183 21.22 24.87 15.33
C ASN A 183 21.88 23.97 16.39
N ALA A 184 21.65 22.66 16.35
CA ALA A 184 22.35 21.75 17.22
C ALA A 184 23.85 21.72 16.83
N GLY A 185 24.73 22.18 17.74
CA GLY A 185 26.17 22.27 17.49
C GLY A 185 26.75 20.93 17.02
N LYS A 186 27.90 20.97 16.31
CA LYS A 186 28.53 19.81 15.66
C LYS A 186 28.69 18.55 16.54
N ASP A 187 28.69 18.71 17.86
CA ASP A 187 28.93 17.63 18.82
C ASP A 187 27.68 17.09 19.51
N ASP A 188 26.57 17.84 19.55
CA ASP A 188 25.32 17.43 20.20
C ASP A 188 24.13 17.79 19.32
N LEU A 189 23.74 16.85 18.46
CA LEU A 189 22.44 16.88 17.79
C LEU A 189 21.37 16.67 18.87
N LYS A 190 20.94 17.75 19.55
CA LYS A 190 19.75 17.73 20.39
C LYS A 190 18.56 17.40 19.49
N ARG A 191 18.10 16.16 19.60
CA ARG A 191 16.93 15.66 18.90
C ARG A 191 15.83 15.42 19.89
N ILE A 192 14.63 15.85 19.54
CA ILE A 192 13.43 15.42 20.23
C ILE A 192 13.14 14.00 19.73
N ASP A 193 13.10 13.03 20.63
CA ASP A 193 12.74 11.65 20.27
C ASP A 193 11.23 11.56 19.96
N PRO A 194 10.84 11.30 18.70
CA PRO A 194 9.43 11.18 18.34
C PRO A 194 8.76 9.95 18.93
N LEU A 195 9.53 8.95 19.36
CA LEU A 195 9.02 7.68 19.92
C LEU A 195 8.93 7.69 21.45
N ALA A 196 9.32 8.79 22.12
CA ALA A 196 9.36 8.84 23.58
C ALA A 196 8.00 8.52 24.23
N SER A 197 6.92 9.12 23.73
CA SER A 197 5.55 8.90 24.25
C SER A 197 5.07 7.46 24.03
N LEU A 198 5.37 6.90 22.85
CA LEU A 198 5.06 5.50 22.54
C LEU A 198 5.83 4.55 23.46
N SER A 199 7.14 4.76 23.59
CA SER A 199 8.03 3.93 24.40
C SER A 199 7.63 3.97 25.88
N GLN A 200 7.24 5.13 26.42
CA GLN A 200 6.73 5.24 27.78
C GLN A 200 5.44 4.45 27.99
N SER A 201 4.52 4.50 27.03
CA SER A 201 3.26 3.73 27.10
C SER A 201 3.53 2.23 27.05
N MET A 202 4.46 1.82 26.19
CA MET A 202 4.89 0.42 26.05
C MET A 202 5.67 -0.10 27.26
N ALA A 203 6.36 0.76 28.01
CA ALA A 203 7.13 0.38 29.19
C ALA A 203 6.29 0.18 30.46
N ILE A 204 5.01 0.57 30.45
CA ILE A 204 4.10 0.43 31.60
C ILE A 204 3.48 -0.99 31.66
N LEU A 205 3.60 -1.77 30.59
CA LEU A 205 3.01 -3.11 30.49
C LEU A 205 3.45 -4.02 31.63
N LEU A 206 2.51 -4.81 32.12
CA LEU A 206 2.71 -5.80 33.18
C LEU A 206 3.16 -7.15 32.61
N PRO A 207 3.78 -8.03 33.42
CA PRO A 207 4.13 -9.38 32.99
C PRO A 207 2.90 -10.14 32.46
N GLY A 208 3.01 -10.67 31.23
CA GLY A 208 1.92 -11.34 30.52
C GLY A 208 1.15 -10.42 29.55
N GLU A 209 1.43 -9.11 29.55
CA GLU A 209 0.90 -8.18 28.56
C GLU A 209 1.87 -7.99 27.38
N LEU A 210 1.31 -7.82 26.19
CA LEU A 210 2.04 -7.58 24.95
C LEU A 210 1.43 -6.41 24.20
N MET A 211 2.30 -5.52 23.70
CA MET A 211 1.92 -4.47 22.76
C MET A 211 2.90 -4.47 21.60
N SER A 212 2.40 -4.50 20.36
CA SER A 212 3.23 -4.34 19.18
C SER A 212 2.73 -3.22 18.29
N VAL A 213 3.68 -2.47 17.71
CA VAL A 213 3.43 -1.50 16.65
C VAL A 213 4.16 -2.00 15.42
N GLN A 214 3.39 -2.29 14.36
CA GLN A 214 3.89 -2.83 13.12
C GLN A 214 3.84 -1.80 12.00
N VAL A 215 4.95 -1.65 11.28
CA VAL A 215 5.07 -0.84 10.08
C VAL A 215 5.46 -1.76 8.91
N LEU A 216 4.49 -2.01 8.03
CA LEU A 216 4.71 -2.79 6.81
C LEU A 216 5.16 -1.86 5.69
N ILE A 217 6.34 -2.12 5.12
CA ILE A 217 6.84 -1.37 3.97
C ILE A 217 6.97 -2.25 2.74
N LYS A 218 6.62 -1.70 1.58
CA LYS A 218 6.76 -2.33 0.28
C LYS A 218 7.22 -1.30 -0.73
N SER A 219 7.89 -1.75 -1.80
CA SER A 219 8.24 -0.87 -2.90
C SER A 219 6.98 -0.27 -3.53
N ALA A 220 7.02 1.04 -3.81
CA ALA A 220 5.91 1.77 -4.39
C ALA A 220 5.95 1.71 -5.91
N ASP A 221 4.79 1.66 -6.57
CA ASP A 221 4.71 1.71 -8.03
C ASP A 221 4.52 3.15 -8.54
N ASP A 222 4.87 3.43 -9.80
CA ASP A 222 4.75 4.79 -10.35
C ASP A 222 3.31 5.36 -10.39
N LYS A 223 2.29 4.57 -9.98
CA LYS A 223 0.90 5.03 -9.99
C LYS A 223 0.61 6.03 -8.87
N TRP A 224 1.27 5.90 -7.72
CA TRP A 224 1.05 6.83 -6.60
C TRP A 224 1.40 8.27 -7.01
N ALA A 225 2.51 8.47 -7.73
CA ALA A 225 2.93 9.78 -8.20
C ALA A 225 1.90 10.44 -9.14
N LYS A 226 1.26 9.64 -9.99
CA LYS A 226 0.19 10.13 -10.88
C LYS A 226 -1.08 10.50 -10.12
N ALA A 227 -1.44 9.71 -9.10
CA ALA A 227 -2.57 10.02 -8.24
C ALA A 227 -2.32 11.31 -7.43
N ALA A 228 -1.12 11.43 -6.85
CA ALA A 228 -0.70 12.62 -6.12
C ALA A 228 -0.70 13.87 -7.01
N GLN A 229 -0.17 13.77 -8.23
CA GLN A 229 -0.21 14.89 -9.18
C GLN A 229 -1.64 15.32 -9.52
N GLY A 230 -2.56 14.36 -9.65
CA GLY A 230 -3.98 14.64 -9.88
C GLY A 230 -4.61 15.42 -8.73
N GLU A 231 -4.24 15.12 -7.49
CA GLU A 231 -4.71 15.85 -6.31
C GLU A 231 -4.09 17.25 -6.21
N VAL A 232 -2.79 17.37 -6.49
CA VAL A 232 -2.10 18.67 -6.58
C VAL A 232 -2.74 19.56 -7.66
N ASP A 233 -3.06 19.00 -8.82
CA ASP A 233 -3.70 19.77 -9.90
C ASP A 233 -5.10 20.25 -9.52
N LYS A 234 -5.87 19.48 -8.73
CA LYS A 234 -7.16 19.93 -8.16
C LYS A 234 -6.96 21.07 -7.18
N LEU A 235 -5.98 20.97 -6.28
CA LEU A 235 -5.64 22.03 -5.32
C LEU A 235 -5.19 23.32 -6.01
N MET A 236 -4.47 23.19 -7.13
CA MET A 236 -4.04 24.31 -7.97
C MET A 236 -5.13 24.83 -8.92
N GLY A 237 -6.35 24.30 -8.86
CA GLY A 237 -7.49 24.74 -9.67
C GLY A 237 -7.38 24.42 -11.17
N LYS A 238 -6.48 23.52 -11.57
CA LYS A 238 -6.36 23.09 -12.97
C LYS A 238 -7.52 22.16 -13.29
N LYS A 239 -8.22 22.41 -14.40
CA LYS A 239 -9.30 21.52 -14.88
C LYS A 239 -8.73 20.13 -15.14
N PRO A 240 -9.35 19.05 -14.61
CA PRO A 240 -8.87 17.70 -14.82
C PRO A 240 -8.85 17.41 -16.33
N LYS A 241 -7.71 16.95 -16.85
CA LYS A 241 -7.66 16.42 -18.22
C LYS A 241 -8.60 15.22 -18.27
N ALA A 242 -9.70 15.34 -19.01
CA ALA A 242 -10.64 14.26 -19.21
C ALA A 242 -9.91 13.07 -19.83
N THR A 243 -9.64 12.05 -19.04
CA THR A 243 -9.13 10.78 -19.55
C THR A 243 -10.32 10.03 -20.11
N LEU A 244 -10.37 9.87 -21.43
CA LEU A 244 -11.40 9.05 -22.06
C LEU A 244 -11.27 7.61 -21.54
N GLY A 245 -12.25 7.18 -20.77
CA GLY A 245 -12.29 5.84 -20.18
C GLY A 245 -12.33 4.74 -21.24
N PHE A 246 -12.08 3.51 -20.79
CA PHE A 246 -12.07 2.30 -21.63
C PHE A 246 -13.35 2.14 -22.49
N PHE A 247 -14.51 2.50 -21.93
CA PHE A 247 -15.79 2.53 -22.66
C PHE A 247 -15.82 3.55 -23.81
N GLY A 248 -15.22 4.73 -23.65
CA GLY A 248 -15.13 5.73 -24.72
C GLY A 248 -14.26 5.27 -25.89
N LYS A 249 -13.22 4.48 -25.61
CA LYS A 249 -12.39 3.85 -26.65
C LYS A 249 -13.11 2.71 -27.37
N ILE A 250 -13.92 1.94 -26.65
CA ILE A 250 -14.75 0.87 -27.24
C ILE A 250 -15.83 1.46 -28.14
N ILE A 251 -16.53 2.52 -27.68
CA ILE A 251 -17.55 3.19 -28.50
C ILE A 251 -16.91 3.77 -29.77
N MET A 252 -15.77 4.46 -29.66
CA MET A 252 -15.07 4.96 -30.85
C MET A 252 -14.58 3.85 -31.78
N ALA A 253 -14.14 2.70 -31.25
CA ALA A 253 -13.73 1.57 -32.07
C ALA A 253 -14.91 0.93 -32.80
N ILE A 254 -16.09 0.87 -32.16
CA ILE A 254 -17.33 0.40 -32.76
C ILE A 254 -17.83 1.40 -33.81
N ASP A 255 -17.81 2.70 -33.54
CA ASP A 255 -18.17 3.75 -34.50
C ASP A 255 -17.24 3.78 -35.72
N GLY A 256 -15.93 3.59 -35.51
CA GLY A 256 -14.94 3.51 -36.59
C GLY A 256 -15.06 2.27 -37.47
N ILE A 257 -15.69 1.20 -36.96
CA ILE A 257 -16.00 -0.02 -37.73
C ILE A 257 -17.37 0.09 -38.43
N LEU A 258 -18.35 0.76 -37.81
CA LEU A 258 -19.71 0.91 -38.34
C LEU A 258 -19.85 2.03 -39.38
N PHE A 259 -19.00 3.07 -39.34
CA PHE A 259 -19.03 4.20 -40.29
C PHE A 259 -17.65 4.43 -40.93
N PRO A 260 -17.23 3.65 -41.94
CA PRO A 260 -15.89 3.74 -42.52
C PRO A 260 -15.67 4.95 -43.45
N SER A 261 -16.64 5.87 -43.59
CA SER A 261 -16.58 6.95 -44.58
C SER A 261 -17.58 8.05 -44.26
N THR A 262 -17.12 9.13 -43.62
CA THR A 262 -17.65 10.47 -43.89
C THR A 262 -16.66 11.55 -43.43
N GLY A 263 -15.98 12.15 -44.39
CA GLY A 263 -15.46 13.52 -44.30
C GLY A 263 -14.09 13.70 -43.65
N GLU A 264 -13.11 14.06 -44.48
CA GLU A 264 -11.88 14.74 -44.06
C GLU A 264 -12.20 15.92 -43.14
N VAL A 265 -11.88 15.81 -41.85
CA VAL A 265 -11.74 16.98 -40.98
C VAL A 265 -10.28 17.44 -41.10
N LYS A 266 -10.07 18.50 -41.87
CA LYS A 266 -8.81 19.26 -41.91
C LYS A 266 -8.35 19.54 -40.48
N LYS A 267 -7.16 19.04 -40.13
CA LYS A 267 -6.36 19.59 -39.04
C LYS A 267 -6.00 21.03 -39.42
N GLU A 268 -6.62 22.01 -38.79
CA GLU A 268 -5.96 23.30 -38.60
C GLU A 268 -4.85 23.07 -37.57
N GLU A 269 -3.62 22.87 -38.05
CA GLU A 269 -2.43 23.14 -37.25
C GLU A 269 -2.39 24.64 -36.97
N LYS A 270 -2.80 25.05 -35.77
CA LYS A 270 -2.23 26.25 -35.18
C LYS A 270 -0.81 25.92 -34.75
N GLU A 271 0.10 26.06 -35.70
CA GLU A 271 1.52 26.27 -35.45
C GLU A 271 1.64 27.50 -34.53
N ILE A 272 1.79 27.28 -33.23
CA ILE A 272 2.24 28.32 -32.31
C ILE A 272 3.74 28.46 -32.60
N THR A 273 4.08 29.33 -33.54
CA THR A 273 5.46 29.67 -33.83
C THR A 273 6.07 30.30 -32.57
N MET A 274 7.17 29.73 -32.10
CA MET A 274 7.98 30.18 -30.95
C MET A 274 8.64 31.57 -31.14
N SER A 275 8.04 32.46 -31.94
CA SER A 275 8.50 33.82 -32.19
C SER A 275 7.65 34.91 -31.52
N GLN A 276 6.54 34.56 -30.85
CA GLN A 276 5.67 35.54 -30.18
C GLN A 276 5.78 35.56 -28.64
N LEU A 277 6.76 34.85 -28.05
CA LEU A 277 7.04 34.90 -26.60
C LEU A 277 8.30 35.69 -26.23
N THR A 278 8.90 36.41 -27.18
CA THR A 278 10.04 37.30 -26.91
C THR A 278 9.96 38.58 -27.76
N SER A 279 9.06 39.51 -27.43
CA SER A 279 9.31 40.96 -27.47
C SER A 279 8.05 41.73 -27.08
N ASN A 280 8.24 42.67 -26.15
CA ASN A 280 7.35 43.70 -25.60
C ASN A 280 6.51 43.27 -24.38
#